data_AF-A0A940TZ17-F1
#
_entry.id   AF-A0A940TZ17-F1
#
_cell.length_a   1.000
_cell.length_b   1.000
_cell.length_c   1.000
_cell.angle_alpha   90.00
_cell.angle_beta   90.00
_cell.angle_gamma   90.00
#
_symmetry.space_group_name_H-M   'P 1'
#
loop_
_entity.id
_entity.type
_entity.pdbx_description
1 polymer ?
#
loop_
_entity_poly.entity_id
_entity_poly.type
_entity_poly.pdbx_seq_one_letter_code
_entity_poly.pdbx_strand_id
1 'polypeptide(L)'
;MFAQEHSLVIKPTIQIFLIFLVLTLVLAGCSIAPVPSSPPATRPGIDPTISQTFKPLDTQLPEQTNQTSSSLVVAEYNLGDTTITQSMFPEDSRFRNMPVRLNGIIAVPDRDGAPYPVVVIMHGNHPGCPVPEGDTVDRWPCDPEVERPNYRGFEYLVRQLAAQGYVALSINVNAENTFGFGEPVPIERLGQLVDLHLKALSVASSGGENKFGVELKGRADLSRLAFIGHSQGGEGAYWLTQEEGLAEPDAYAKLGYGPVYGLLMIAPSANFGGAKGARVPLAVILPSCDSDVFNQEGQLFYEISRLDPEQNEWASSVWLEQANHNYFNETLRDEAVARPGRLDCEPLLQPEAQRDFLSIYTKDFLEQIFHKDQDAMARLGMDFPAQAPSELYGLPARVASLAPAADRLRLLLPASSAELETNLAGGSVITESLQITYCMEGYYVPAMKPGSEPCKRVNLVIPGNPAMIVASWFQSGGALRFSLPEETDLRPYSAISLRAAVDPLSTLNKADTYQAFTIKLADKEGNTASVRTRGDEPALRFPKGNKEKNDTFDGGWFTGRVPLTSIRVLLSDFTGVDPSAIREITLLFDQSASGSLFISDIEIVR
;
A
#
# COMPACT_ATOMS: atom_id res chain seq x y z
N MET A 1 19.63 -50.72 33.73
CA MET A 1 18.75 -49.90 34.59
C MET A 1 19.45 -48.57 34.78
N PHE A 2 18.84 -47.51 34.22
CA PHE A 2 19.24 -46.09 34.18
C PHE A 2 20.56 -45.69 33.48
N ALA A 3 20.41 -45.03 32.33
CA ALA A 3 21.34 -44.06 31.77
C ALA A 3 20.62 -42.70 31.72
N GLN A 4 21.29 -41.65 32.19
CA GLN A 4 20.82 -40.26 32.20
C GLN A 4 21.08 -39.61 30.83
N GLU A 5 20.07 -38.96 30.27
CA GLU A 5 20.21 -37.99 29.18
C GLU A 5 19.96 -36.57 29.73
N HIS A 6 20.92 -35.67 29.51
CA HIS A 6 20.81 -34.25 29.76
C HIS A 6 20.27 -33.56 28.49
N SER A 7 19.10 -32.94 28.56
CA SER A 7 18.62 -31.99 27.55
C SER A 7 19.15 -30.59 27.86
N LEU A 8 19.89 -30.00 26.92
CA LEU A 8 20.27 -28.59 26.92
C LEU A 8 19.15 -27.78 26.24
N VAL A 9 18.54 -26.87 26.99
CA VAL A 9 17.61 -25.86 26.48
C VAL A 9 18.44 -24.69 25.94
N ILE A 10 18.38 -24.46 24.62
CA ILE A 10 19.00 -23.30 23.98
C ILE A 10 17.96 -22.17 23.92
N LYS A 11 18.22 -21.06 24.62
CA LYS A 11 17.48 -19.80 24.48
C LYS A 11 17.96 -19.04 23.23
N PRO A 12 17.10 -18.35 22.47
CA PRO A 12 17.54 -17.49 21.38
C PRO A 12 18.04 -16.15 21.94
N THR A 13 19.27 -15.80 21.60
CA THR A 13 19.87 -14.49 21.91
C THR A 13 19.64 -13.57 20.72
N ILE A 14 18.85 -12.52 20.91
CA ILE A 14 18.63 -11.45 19.94
C ILE A 14 19.87 -10.55 19.96
N GLN A 15 20.62 -10.49 18.85
CA GLN A 15 21.70 -9.53 18.66
C GLN A 15 21.15 -8.29 17.93
N ILE A 16 21.09 -7.18 18.66
CA ILE A 16 20.78 -5.84 18.12
C ILE A 16 22.07 -5.27 17.51
N PHE A 17 22.05 -4.98 16.21
CA PHE A 17 23.10 -4.20 15.55
C PHE A 17 22.78 -2.70 15.68
N LEU A 18 23.55 -1.98 16.50
CA LEU A 18 23.57 -0.51 16.48
C LEU A 18 24.57 -0.03 15.42
N ILE A 19 24.11 0.73 14.43
CA ILE A 19 24.97 1.49 13.52
C ILE A 19 24.97 2.95 13.98
N PHE A 20 26.09 3.41 14.52
CA PHE A 20 26.34 4.83 14.81
C PHE A 20 26.90 5.51 13.55
N LEU A 21 26.21 6.53 13.03
CA LEU A 21 26.77 7.48 12.07
C LEU A 21 27.22 8.74 12.82
N VAL A 22 28.53 8.97 12.87
CA VAL A 22 29.13 10.20 13.44
C VAL A 22 29.24 11.24 12.33
N LEU A 23 28.55 12.38 12.48
CA LEU A 23 28.69 13.54 11.61
C LEU A 23 29.70 14.52 12.24
N THR A 24 30.91 14.62 11.69
CA THR A 24 31.88 15.65 12.06
C THR A 24 31.75 16.87 11.13
N LEU A 25 31.23 17.98 11.65
CA LEU A 25 31.31 19.30 11.02
C LEU A 25 32.74 19.83 11.09
N VAL A 26 33.35 20.12 9.93
CA VAL A 26 34.56 20.96 9.85
C VAL A 26 34.17 22.31 9.25
N LEU A 27 34.21 23.33 10.10
CA LEU A 27 34.15 24.74 9.71
C LEU A 27 35.49 25.14 9.09
N ALA A 28 35.49 25.48 7.81
CA ALA A 28 36.58 26.22 7.17
C ALA A 28 36.00 27.47 6.50
N GLY A 29 36.24 28.62 7.13
CA GLY A 29 35.94 29.92 6.55
C GLY A 29 36.97 30.28 5.47
N CYS A 30 36.48 30.72 4.32
CA CYS A 30 37.27 31.44 3.33
C CYS A 30 36.45 32.59 2.75
N SER A 31 37.07 33.77 2.76
CA SER A 31 36.54 35.08 2.41
C SER A 31 35.98 35.17 0.99
N ILE A 32 34.82 35.81 0.87
CA ILE A 32 34.17 36.13 -0.41
C ILE A 32 34.82 37.39 -0.98
N ALA A 33 35.40 37.29 -2.18
CA ALA A 33 35.64 38.42 -3.07
C ALA A 33 34.63 38.37 -4.23
N PRO A 34 34.08 39.51 -4.69
CA PRO A 34 33.02 39.52 -5.71
C PRO A 34 33.60 39.29 -7.11
N VAL A 35 33.01 38.35 -7.86
CA VAL A 35 33.29 38.13 -9.29
C VAL A 35 32.19 38.82 -10.12
N PRO A 36 32.52 39.46 -11.26
CA PRO A 36 31.58 40.29 -12.02
C PRO A 36 30.53 39.45 -12.75
N SER A 37 29.28 39.92 -12.73
CA SER A 37 28.17 39.38 -13.51
C SER A 37 28.37 39.60 -15.01
N SER A 38 28.46 38.52 -15.78
CA SER A 38 28.27 38.56 -17.24
C SER A 38 26.79 38.31 -17.55
N PRO A 39 26.16 39.04 -18.48
CA PRO A 39 24.76 38.84 -18.81
C PRO A 39 24.55 37.51 -19.54
N PRO A 40 23.42 36.81 -19.31
CA PRO A 40 23.14 35.55 -19.99
C PRO A 40 22.88 35.78 -21.48
N ALA A 41 23.50 34.93 -22.31
CA ALA A 41 23.27 34.86 -23.73
C ALA A 41 21.81 34.44 -24.02
N THR A 42 21.11 35.28 -24.77
CA THR A 42 19.77 35.03 -25.31
C THR A 42 19.77 33.84 -26.27
N ARG A 43 19.01 32.78 -25.94
CA ARG A 43 18.54 31.79 -26.93
C ARG A 43 17.31 32.34 -27.67
N PRO A 44 17.19 32.20 -29.00
CA PRO A 44 15.99 32.59 -29.73
C PRO A 44 14.89 31.51 -29.62
N GLY A 45 13.67 31.97 -29.30
CA GLY A 45 12.42 31.41 -29.86
C GLY A 45 11.87 30.14 -29.22
N ILE A 46 11.21 30.28 -28.07
CA ILE A 46 10.00 29.50 -27.77
C ILE A 46 8.90 30.50 -27.44
N ASP A 47 7.82 30.43 -28.20
CA ASP A 47 6.61 31.25 -28.13
C ASP A 47 5.95 31.09 -26.75
N PRO A 48 5.76 32.16 -25.95
CA PRO A 48 5.22 32.07 -24.59
C PRO A 48 3.69 31.88 -24.54
N THR A 49 3.06 31.54 -25.66
CA THR A 49 1.60 31.42 -25.77
C THR A 49 1.13 29.97 -25.86
N ILE A 50 1.53 29.13 -24.91
CA ILE A 50 0.77 27.92 -24.56
C ILE A 50 0.52 27.95 -23.06
N SER A 51 -0.51 28.69 -22.68
CA SER A 51 -1.11 28.61 -21.36
C SER A 51 -1.77 27.23 -21.26
N GLN A 52 -1.17 26.32 -20.49
CA GLN A 52 -1.89 25.13 -20.01
C GLN A 52 -2.93 25.63 -18.99
N THR A 53 -4.08 26.03 -19.49
CA THR A 53 -5.28 26.17 -18.68
C THR A 53 -5.65 24.78 -18.18
N PHE A 54 -5.26 24.46 -16.95
CA PHE A 54 -5.94 23.43 -16.18
C PHE A 54 -7.41 23.84 -16.12
N LYS A 55 -8.28 23.10 -16.81
CA LYS A 55 -9.70 23.17 -16.54
C LYS A 55 -9.89 22.71 -15.10
N PRO A 56 -10.54 23.51 -14.24
CA PRO A 56 -11.08 22.99 -12.99
C PRO A 56 -11.89 21.74 -13.31
N LEU A 57 -11.74 20.70 -12.49
CA LEU A 57 -12.61 19.53 -12.54
C LEU A 57 -14.04 20.05 -12.41
N ASP A 58 -14.80 20.04 -13.50
CA ASP A 58 -16.17 20.55 -13.54
C ASP A 58 -17.03 19.56 -12.76
N THR A 59 -17.08 19.78 -11.44
CA THR A 59 -17.93 19.06 -10.52
C THR A 59 -19.34 19.57 -10.77
N GLN A 60 -20.03 19.00 -11.75
CA GLN A 60 -21.48 18.99 -11.71
C GLN A 60 -21.89 18.09 -10.54
N LEU A 61 -21.92 18.70 -9.35
CA LEU A 61 -22.80 18.29 -8.28
C LEU A 61 -24.19 18.09 -8.88
N PRO A 62 -24.86 16.94 -8.64
CA PRO A 62 -26.23 16.76 -9.09
C PRO A 62 -27.08 17.93 -8.57
N GLU A 63 -27.97 18.43 -9.44
CA GLU A 63 -28.91 19.53 -9.16
C GLU A 63 -29.42 19.44 -7.73
N GLN A 64 -29.28 20.55 -6.99
CA GLN A 64 -29.92 20.73 -5.69
C GLN A 64 -31.44 20.67 -5.86
N THR A 65 -32.00 19.47 -5.85
CA THR A 65 -33.36 19.30 -5.36
C THR A 65 -33.33 19.75 -3.91
N ASN A 66 -34.15 20.75 -3.56
CA ASN A 66 -34.39 21.22 -2.19
C ASN A 66 -34.73 20.04 -1.27
N GLN A 67 -33.70 19.37 -0.75
CA GLN A 67 -33.79 18.52 0.41
C GLN A 67 -33.43 19.40 1.59
N THR A 68 -34.39 19.56 2.49
CA THR A 68 -34.20 20.06 3.84
C THR A 68 -32.87 19.57 4.39
N SER A 69 -31.98 20.51 4.71
CA SER A 69 -30.73 20.28 5.43
C SER A 69 -31.03 19.48 6.69
N SER A 70 -30.79 18.16 6.61
CA SER A 70 -30.58 17.32 7.77
C SER A 70 -29.11 17.54 8.15
N SER A 71 -28.88 18.13 9.31
CA SER A 71 -27.55 18.51 9.76
C SER A 71 -26.82 17.26 10.23
N LEU A 72 -26.01 16.66 9.36
CA LEU A 72 -25.13 15.56 9.72
C LEU A 72 -24.33 15.93 10.97
N VAL A 73 -24.53 15.19 12.05
CA VAL A 73 -23.94 15.49 13.36
C VAL A 73 -22.58 14.82 13.44
N VAL A 74 -21.54 15.64 13.46
CA VAL A 74 -20.18 15.24 13.82
C VAL A 74 -19.94 15.72 15.24
N ALA A 75 -19.47 14.84 16.11
CA ALA A 75 -19.16 15.15 17.48
C ALA A 75 -17.73 14.72 17.83
N GLU A 76 -17.05 15.59 18.56
CA GLU A 76 -15.90 15.19 19.34
C GLU A 76 -16.39 14.58 20.65
N TYR A 77 -15.90 13.38 20.97
CA TYR A 77 -16.30 12.67 22.16
C TYR A 77 -15.15 12.49 23.14
N ASN A 78 -15.50 12.28 24.40
CA ASN A 78 -14.57 11.88 25.45
C ASN A 78 -15.28 10.88 26.38
N LEU A 79 -14.87 9.62 26.32
CA LEU A 79 -15.42 8.53 27.12
C LEU A 79 -14.87 8.53 28.56
N GLY A 80 -13.85 9.35 28.82
CA GLY A 80 -13.17 9.49 30.09
C GLY A 80 -11.70 9.10 30.03
N ASP A 81 -11.01 9.37 31.13
CA ASP A 81 -9.65 8.90 31.36
C ASP A 81 -9.69 7.51 32.02
N THR A 82 -8.79 6.62 31.61
CA THR A 82 -8.65 5.26 32.16
C THR A 82 -7.19 4.80 32.09
N THR A 83 -6.92 3.54 32.39
CA THR A 83 -5.60 2.92 32.21
C THR A 83 -5.66 1.70 31.31
N ILE A 84 -4.66 1.54 30.45
CA ILE A 84 -4.36 0.29 29.74
C ILE A 84 -3.16 -0.40 30.40
N THR A 85 -3.04 -1.70 30.19
CA THR A 85 -1.98 -2.52 30.81
C THR A 85 -0.89 -2.84 29.80
N GLN A 86 0.37 -2.71 30.21
CA GLN A 86 1.53 -3.14 29.44
C GLN A 86 2.18 -4.34 30.13
N SER A 87 1.92 -5.54 29.61
CA SER A 87 2.25 -6.82 30.26
C SER A 87 3.75 -7.07 30.38
N MET A 88 4.57 -6.43 29.54
CA MET A 88 6.03 -6.51 29.60
C MET A 88 6.61 -5.94 30.91
N PHE A 89 5.88 -5.04 31.58
CA PHE A 89 6.34 -4.41 32.82
C PHE A 89 5.84 -5.16 34.07
N PRO A 90 6.67 -5.27 35.13
CA PRO A 90 6.27 -5.86 36.42
C PRO A 90 5.05 -5.19 37.05
N GLU A 91 4.31 -5.91 37.89
CA GLU A 91 3.06 -5.43 38.51
C GLU A 91 3.19 -4.11 39.28
N ASP A 92 4.34 -3.86 39.90
CA ASP A 92 4.67 -2.68 40.67
C ASP A 92 5.32 -1.54 39.85
N SER A 93 5.54 -1.76 38.54
CA SER A 93 6.13 -0.77 37.66
C SER A 93 5.16 0.37 37.37
N ARG A 94 5.65 1.62 37.45
CA ARG A 94 4.89 2.81 37.02
C ARG A 94 4.48 2.77 35.55
N PHE A 95 5.17 1.97 34.72
CA PHE A 95 4.89 1.83 33.30
C PHE A 95 3.82 0.78 32.99
N ARG A 96 3.45 -0.08 33.95
CA ARG A 96 2.50 -1.16 33.68
C ARG A 96 1.10 -0.64 33.43
N ASN A 97 0.60 0.26 34.27
CA ASN A 97 -0.72 0.85 34.11
C ASN A 97 -0.56 2.23 33.47
N MET A 98 -0.75 2.27 32.15
CA MET A 98 -0.56 3.47 31.35
C MET A 98 -1.84 4.30 31.33
N PRO A 99 -1.81 5.56 31.79
CA PRO A 99 -2.96 6.45 31.70
C PRO A 99 -3.25 6.80 30.24
N VAL A 100 -4.52 6.74 29.87
CA VAL A 100 -5.00 7.08 28.53
C VAL A 100 -6.28 7.87 28.61
N ARG A 101 -6.52 8.68 27.58
CA ARG A 101 -7.80 9.35 27.35
C ARG A 101 -8.49 8.73 26.16
N LEU A 102 -9.75 8.37 26.33
CA LEU A 102 -10.55 7.74 25.27
C LEU A 102 -11.40 8.80 24.57
N ASN A 103 -10.76 9.60 23.72
CA ASN A 103 -11.41 10.62 22.89
C ASN A 103 -11.24 10.33 21.40
N GLY A 104 -12.03 11.03 20.60
CA GLY A 104 -12.03 10.88 19.14
C GLY A 104 -13.10 11.75 18.49
N ILE A 105 -13.24 11.59 17.18
CA ILE A 105 -14.35 12.15 16.41
C ILE A 105 -15.28 11.01 15.98
N ILE A 106 -16.59 11.23 16.08
CA ILE A 106 -17.63 10.32 15.59
C ILE A 106 -18.63 11.08 14.73
N ALA A 107 -19.13 10.43 13.69
CA ALA A 107 -20.31 10.86 12.98
C ALA A 107 -21.25 9.68 12.75
N VAL A 108 -22.55 9.98 12.82
CA VAL A 108 -23.62 9.00 12.61
C VAL A 108 -24.46 9.50 11.42
N PRO A 109 -24.92 8.63 10.52
CA PRO A 109 -25.81 9.04 9.44
C PRO A 109 -27.06 9.70 10.01
N ASP A 110 -27.59 10.73 9.36
CA ASP A 110 -28.83 11.43 9.79
C ASP A 110 -30.02 11.07 8.88
N ARG A 111 -30.07 9.79 8.50
CA ARG A 111 -31.10 9.22 7.61
C ARG A 111 -31.71 7.94 8.21
N ASP A 112 -32.69 7.38 7.50
CA ASP A 112 -33.25 6.05 7.76
C ASP A 112 -32.29 4.95 7.27
N GLY A 113 -32.46 3.72 7.76
CA GLY A 113 -31.64 2.56 7.37
C GLY A 113 -30.65 2.08 8.42
N ALA A 114 -30.77 2.56 9.67
CA ALA A 114 -30.07 1.98 10.81
C ALA A 114 -30.49 0.51 11.07
N PRO A 115 -29.62 -0.33 11.64
CA PRO A 115 -28.25 -0.02 12.08
C PRO A 115 -27.24 -0.04 10.91
N TYR A 116 -26.23 0.82 11.01
CA TYR A 116 -25.22 1.03 9.96
C TYR A 116 -23.89 0.33 10.30
N PRO A 117 -23.14 -0.18 9.30
CA PRO A 117 -21.78 -0.69 9.53
C PRO A 117 -20.89 0.36 10.18
N VAL A 118 -19.90 -0.10 10.95
CA VAL A 118 -18.97 0.77 11.67
C VAL A 118 -17.63 0.84 10.97
N VAL A 119 -17.11 2.05 10.79
CA VAL A 119 -15.77 2.30 10.26
C VAL A 119 -14.90 2.92 11.34
N VAL A 120 -13.74 2.32 11.61
CA VAL A 120 -12.77 2.85 12.59
C VAL A 120 -11.51 3.30 11.86
N ILE A 121 -11.14 4.55 12.08
CA ILE A 121 -9.96 5.21 11.49
C ILE A 121 -8.89 5.37 12.57
N MET A 122 -7.70 4.83 12.31
CA MET A 122 -6.53 4.91 13.20
C MET A 122 -5.45 5.80 12.56
N HIS A 123 -5.06 6.86 13.25
CA HIS A 123 -4.03 7.78 12.75
C HIS A 123 -2.60 7.22 12.90
N GLY A 124 -1.65 7.82 12.18
CA GLY A 124 -0.24 7.45 12.20
C GLY A 124 0.53 7.82 13.46
N ASN A 125 1.81 7.42 13.47
CA ASN A 125 2.75 7.73 14.54
C ASN A 125 3.18 9.19 14.48
N HIS A 126 2.56 9.99 15.33
CA HIS A 126 2.95 11.37 15.58
C HIS A 126 2.98 11.60 17.09
N PRO A 127 3.85 12.51 17.60
CA PRO A 127 3.86 12.85 19.01
C PRO A 127 2.46 13.26 19.48
N GLY A 128 1.97 12.59 20.52
CA GLY A 128 0.71 12.94 21.17
C GLY A 128 0.89 14.12 22.13
N CYS A 129 2.06 14.21 22.75
CA CYS A 129 2.41 15.27 23.68
C CYS A 129 3.53 16.19 23.15
N PRO A 130 3.73 17.37 23.76
CA PRO A 130 4.87 18.22 23.42
C PRO A 130 6.20 17.49 23.62
N VAL A 131 7.04 17.54 22.59
CA VAL A 131 8.44 17.07 22.65
C VAL A 131 9.30 18.27 23.06
N PRO A 132 10.02 18.21 24.19
CA PRO A 132 10.93 19.27 24.61
C PRO A 132 12.02 19.54 23.56
N GLU A 133 12.52 20.78 23.50
CA GLU A 133 13.65 21.12 22.62
C GLU A 133 14.88 20.27 22.97
N GLY A 134 15.49 19.66 21.95
CA GLY A 134 16.65 18.78 22.09
C GLY A 134 16.31 17.33 22.50
N ASP A 135 15.03 16.99 22.62
CA ASP A 135 14.55 15.63 22.90
C ASP A 135 13.94 14.98 21.65
N THR A 136 13.79 13.66 21.68
CA THR A 136 13.11 12.87 20.65
C THR A 136 11.87 12.15 21.20
N VAL A 137 11.65 12.21 22.52
CA VAL A 137 10.55 11.51 23.21
C VAL A 137 9.56 12.52 23.78
N ASP A 138 8.27 12.29 23.56
CA ASP A 138 7.20 13.11 24.12
C ASP A 138 6.92 12.77 25.58
N ARG A 139 6.36 13.74 26.33
CA ARG A 139 6.08 13.58 27.76
C ARG A 139 4.66 13.08 28.01
N TRP A 140 4.43 11.78 27.80
CA TRP A 140 3.14 11.16 28.05
C TRP A 140 2.96 10.73 29.53
N PRO A 141 1.77 10.93 30.13
CA PRO A 141 0.67 11.76 29.63
C PRO A 141 0.98 13.25 29.84
N CYS A 142 0.46 14.09 28.96
CA CYS A 142 0.49 15.55 29.11
C CYS A 142 -0.88 16.09 29.50
N ASP A 143 -0.92 17.39 29.82
CA ASP A 143 -2.18 18.09 30.04
C ASP A 143 -3.07 18.01 28.77
N PRO A 144 -4.38 17.71 28.89
CA PRO A 144 -5.31 17.73 27.76
C PRO A 144 -5.21 18.96 26.85
N GLU A 145 -4.92 20.13 27.40
CA GLU A 145 -4.86 21.38 26.63
C GLU A 145 -3.68 21.43 25.65
N VAL A 146 -2.64 20.62 25.88
CA VAL A 146 -1.44 20.57 25.05
C VAL A 146 -1.29 19.25 24.29
N GLU A 147 -2.21 18.31 24.48
CA GLU A 147 -2.26 17.08 23.71
C GLU A 147 -2.57 17.41 22.24
N ARG A 148 -1.79 16.85 21.32
CA ARG A 148 -1.99 17.00 19.88
C ARG A 148 -3.12 16.06 19.44
N PRO A 149 -4.24 16.57 18.91
CA PRO A 149 -5.39 15.75 18.59
C PRO A 149 -5.24 15.13 17.19
N ASN A 150 -4.27 14.23 17.01
CA ASN A 150 -3.91 13.64 15.71
C ASN A 150 -5.08 12.94 14.99
N TYR A 151 -6.06 12.43 15.74
CA TYR A 151 -7.31 11.85 15.23
C TYR A 151 -8.23 12.87 14.53
N ARG A 152 -8.19 14.17 14.89
CA ARG A 152 -8.99 15.21 14.22
C ARG A 152 -8.62 15.35 12.74
N GLY A 153 -7.41 14.94 12.40
CA GLY A 153 -6.90 14.80 11.03
C GLY A 153 -7.83 14.16 10.00
N PHE A 154 -8.76 13.30 10.45
CA PHE A 154 -9.68 12.55 9.62
C PHE A 154 -11.14 12.97 9.78
N GLU A 155 -11.44 14.13 10.40
CA GLU A 155 -12.82 14.60 10.54
C GLU A 155 -13.54 14.68 9.18
N TYR A 156 -12.85 15.19 8.14
CA TYR A 156 -13.40 15.27 6.78
C TYR A 156 -13.88 13.89 6.28
N LEU A 157 -13.12 12.83 6.56
CA LEU A 157 -13.45 11.47 6.15
C LEU A 157 -14.59 10.91 6.99
N VAL A 158 -14.55 11.09 8.32
CA VAL A 158 -15.63 10.68 9.24
C VAL A 158 -16.97 11.29 8.81
N ARG A 159 -16.97 12.59 8.48
CA ARG A 159 -18.16 13.33 8.02
C ARG A 159 -18.74 12.74 6.73
N GLN A 160 -17.89 12.46 5.75
CA GLN A 160 -18.33 11.91 4.46
C GLN A 160 -18.82 10.47 4.57
N LEU A 161 -18.18 9.65 5.40
CA LEU A 161 -18.61 8.28 5.64
C LEU A 161 -19.99 8.21 6.32
N ALA A 162 -20.26 9.11 7.27
CA ALA A 162 -21.61 9.24 7.81
C ALA A 162 -22.65 9.66 6.76
N ALA A 163 -22.28 10.54 5.82
CA ALA A 163 -23.16 10.92 4.70
C ALA A 163 -23.45 9.73 3.78
N GLN A 164 -22.55 8.76 3.73
CA GLN A 164 -22.64 7.54 2.93
C GLN A 164 -23.33 6.39 3.66
N GLY A 165 -23.69 6.54 4.95
CA GLY A 165 -24.42 5.51 5.69
C GLY A 165 -23.57 4.61 6.56
N TYR A 166 -22.47 5.12 7.10
CA TYR A 166 -21.62 4.42 8.06
C TYR A 166 -21.57 5.17 9.38
N VAL A 167 -21.56 4.45 10.51
CA VAL A 167 -21.12 5.07 11.77
C VAL A 167 -19.60 5.08 11.75
N ALA A 168 -19.00 6.27 11.64
CA ALA A 168 -17.56 6.41 11.45
C ALA A 168 -16.92 7.04 12.68
N LEU A 169 -15.79 6.48 13.12
CA LEU A 169 -14.99 6.99 14.24
C LEU A 169 -13.55 7.18 13.79
N SER A 170 -12.95 8.32 14.13
CA SER A 170 -11.49 8.45 14.19
C SER A 170 -11.07 8.54 15.65
N ILE A 171 -10.33 7.53 16.12
CA ILE A 171 -10.03 7.33 17.53
C ILE A 171 -8.64 7.90 17.86
N ASN A 172 -8.47 8.42 19.07
CA ASN A 172 -7.15 8.83 19.56
C ASN A 172 -6.29 7.60 19.86
N VAL A 173 -5.22 7.42 19.09
CA VAL A 173 -4.22 6.37 19.31
C VAL A 173 -2.85 6.94 19.70
N ASN A 174 -2.79 8.18 20.19
CA ASN A 174 -1.54 8.79 20.69
C ASN A 174 -0.78 7.91 21.69
N ALA A 175 -1.53 7.20 22.56
CA ALA A 175 -0.95 6.31 23.56
C ALA A 175 -0.24 5.07 22.96
N GLU A 176 -0.63 4.62 21.76
CA GLU A 176 0.13 3.58 21.03
C GLU A 176 1.52 4.13 20.65
N ASN A 177 1.54 5.35 20.14
CA ASN A 177 2.69 5.91 19.43
C ASN A 177 3.76 6.57 20.34
N THR A 178 3.45 6.82 21.60
CA THR A 178 4.38 7.49 22.53
C THR A 178 5.47 6.55 23.06
N PHE A 179 6.71 7.03 23.05
CA PHE A 179 7.84 6.43 23.78
C PHE A 179 7.97 6.96 25.22
N GLY A 180 7.22 8.01 25.57
CA GLY A 180 7.23 8.64 26.90
C GLY A 180 6.79 7.72 28.03
N PHE A 181 6.14 6.60 27.67
CA PHE A 181 5.65 5.59 28.60
C PHE A 181 6.22 4.19 28.32
N GLY A 182 7.43 4.14 27.76
CA GLY A 182 8.12 2.91 27.34
C GLY A 182 7.94 2.63 25.85
N GLU A 183 8.75 1.73 25.31
CA GLU A 183 8.59 1.23 23.94
C GLU A 183 7.30 0.40 23.85
N PRO A 184 6.42 0.66 22.86
CA PRO A 184 5.20 -0.12 22.69
C PRO A 184 5.53 -1.57 22.28
N VAL A 185 4.89 -2.54 22.92
CA VAL A 185 4.78 -3.89 22.37
C VAL A 185 3.78 -3.81 21.21
N PRO A 186 4.11 -4.36 20.02
CA PRO A 186 3.19 -4.38 18.90
C PRO A 186 1.79 -4.79 19.33
N ILE A 187 0.77 -4.06 18.86
CA ILE A 187 -0.67 -4.23 19.08
C ILE A 187 -1.18 -4.26 20.54
N GLU A 188 -0.35 -4.37 21.57
CA GLU A 188 -0.83 -4.49 22.95
C GLU A 188 -1.62 -3.25 23.41
N ARG A 189 -1.09 -2.05 23.19
CA ARG A 189 -1.78 -0.82 23.60
C ARG A 189 -2.92 -0.53 22.64
N LEU A 190 -2.67 -0.59 21.33
CA LEU A 190 -3.68 -0.36 20.30
C LEU A 190 -4.90 -1.28 20.44
N GLY A 191 -4.71 -2.58 20.68
CA GLY A 191 -5.79 -3.55 20.88
C GLY A 191 -6.70 -3.17 22.05
N GLN A 192 -6.11 -2.78 23.18
CA GLN A 192 -6.89 -2.27 24.32
C GLN A 192 -7.62 -0.96 24.01
N LEU A 193 -6.98 -0.03 23.31
CA LEU A 193 -7.62 1.23 22.91
C LEU A 193 -8.83 0.99 22.00
N VAL A 194 -8.69 0.12 20.99
CA VAL A 194 -9.78 -0.24 20.08
C VAL A 194 -10.91 -0.97 20.82
N ASP A 195 -10.57 -1.95 21.67
CA ASP A 195 -11.53 -2.69 22.48
C ASP A 195 -12.35 -1.76 23.39
N LEU A 196 -11.68 -0.84 24.09
CA LEU A 196 -12.34 0.12 24.98
C LEU A 196 -13.32 1.03 24.21
N HIS A 197 -12.93 1.53 23.04
CA HIS A 197 -13.80 2.35 22.20
C HIS A 197 -15.00 1.56 21.65
N LEU A 198 -14.77 0.37 21.12
CA LEU A 198 -15.82 -0.46 20.52
C LEU A 198 -16.79 -1.02 21.55
N LYS A 199 -16.33 -1.38 22.75
CA LYS A 199 -17.22 -1.77 23.86
C LYS A 199 -18.09 -0.61 24.32
N ALA A 200 -17.52 0.60 24.46
CA ALA A 200 -18.30 1.78 24.79
C ALA A 200 -19.35 2.08 23.70
N LEU A 201 -18.98 1.95 22.42
CA LEU A 201 -19.90 2.12 21.30
C LEU A 201 -21.02 1.07 21.31
N SER A 202 -20.70 -0.19 21.64
CA SER A 202 -21.67 -1.28 21.78
C SER A 202 -22.69 -1.01 22.90
N VAL A 203 -22.22 -0.52 24.06
CA VAL A 203 -23.08 -0.11 25.18
C VAL A 203 -23.99 1.04 24.77
N ALA A 204 -23.45 2.09 24.15
CA ALA A 204 -24.23 3.23 23.69
C ALA A 204 -25.26 2.82 22.61
N SER A 205 -24.87 1.97 21.65
CA SER A 205 -25.75 1.45 20.61
C SER A 205 -26.90 0.60 21.17
N SER A 206 -26.66 -0.11 22.27
CA SER A 206 -27.68 -0.88 22.97
C SER A 206 -28.62 -0.02 23.84
N GLY A 207 -28.40 1.30 23.90
CA GLY A 207 -29.18 2.25 24.70
C GLY A 207 -28.72 2.40 26.15
N GLY A 208 -27.47 2.02 26.45
CA GLY A 208 -26.81 2.24 27.73
C GLY A 208 -26.18 3.63 27.87
N GLU A 209 -25.12 3.74 28.67
CA GLU A 209 -24.37 4.99 28.83
C GLU A 209 -23.82 5.46 27.47
N ASN A 210 -24.02 6.74 27.17
CA ASN A 210 -23.60 7.34 25.91
C ASN A 210 -22.85 8.66 26.17
N LYS A 211 -21.54 8.65 25.89
CA LYS A 211 -20.64 9.80 25.99
C LYS A 211 -20.08 10.24 24.62
N PHE A 212 -20.68 9.77 23.53
CA PHE A 212 -20.22 10.04 22.17
C PHE A 212 -20.69 11.40 21.61
N GLY A 213 -21.57 12.11 22.33
CA GLY A 213 -22.10 13.40 21.87
C GLY A 213 -23.11 13.32 20.73
N VAL A 214 -23.50 12.11 20.31
CA VAL A 214 -24.50 11.81 19.27
C VAL A 214 -25.46 10.73 19.74
N GLU A 215 -26.68 10.70 19.21
CA GLU A 215 -27.64 9.62 19.50
C GLU A 215 -27.18 8.32 18.83
N LEU A 216 -27.04 7.25 19.62
CA LEU A 216 -26.48 5.98 19.16
C LEU A 216 -27.42 4.79 19.29
N LYS A 217 -28.50 4.89 20.06
CA LYS A 217 -29.37 3.76 20.33
C LYS A 217 -29.92 3.17 19.03
N GLY A 218 -29.54 1.93 18.72
CA GLY A 218 -29.91 1.20 17.51
C GLY A 218 -29.27 1.72 16.23
N ARG A 219 -28.25 2.59 16.30
CA ARG A 219 -27.64 3.23 15.11
C ARG A 219 -26.43 2.47 14.56
N ALA A 220 -25.63 1.84 15.42
CA ALA A 220 -24.37 1.20 15.04
C ALA A 220 -24.50 -0.34 15.00
N ASP A 221 -24.11 -0.95 13.88
CA ASP A 221 -24.01 -2.40 13.69
C ASP A 221 -22.58 -2.87 13.93
N LEU A 222 -22.30 -3.29 15.16
CA LEU A 222 -20.97 -3.73 15.57
C LEU A 222 -20.60 -5.12 15.01
N SER A 223 -21.52 -5.80 14.32
CA SER A 223 -21.23 -7.06 13.63
C SER A 223 -20.60 -6.87 12.25
N ARG A 224 -20.50 -5.61 11.77
CA ARG A 224 -19.94 -5.25 10.47
C ARG A 224 -18.94 -4.10 10.62
N LEU A 225 -17.67 -4.44 10.77
CA LEU A 225 -16.59 -3.45 10.90
C LEU A 225 -15.80 -3.29 9.61
N ALA A 226 -15.24 -2.10 9.39
CA ALA A 226 -14.14 -1.88 8.46
C ALA A 226 -13.07 -1.03 9.15
N PHE A 227 -11.79 -1.36 8.92
CA PHE A 227 -10.70 -0.56 9.46
C PHE A 227 -10.00 0.23 8.37
N ILE A 228 -9.68 1.48 8.71
CA ILE A 228 -8.86 2.37 7.92
C ILE A 228 -7.71 2.80 8.82
N GLY A 229 -6.48 2.76 8.32
CA GLY A 229 -5.34 3.19 9.12
C GLY A 229 -4.29 3.90 8.28
N HIS A 230 -3.73 4.98 8.84
CA HIS A 230 -2.67 5.76 8.22
C HIS A 230 -1.32 5.46 8.88
N SER A 231 -0.25 5.33 8.09
CA SER A 231 1.10 5.06 8.60
C SER A 231 1.12 3.83 9.54
N GLN A 232 1.70 3.96 10.72
CA GLN A 232 1.68 2.91 11.76
C GLN A 232 0.26 2.53 12.23
N GLY A 233 -0.73 3.42 12.10
CA GLY A 233 -2.14 3.07 12.33
C GLY A 233 -2.68 2.07 11.32
N GLY A 234 -2.18 2.09 10.08
CA GLY A 234 -2.49 1.09 9.04
C GLY A 234 -1.88 -0.26 9.37
N GLU A 235 -0.62 -0.28 9.77
CA GLU A 235 0.06 -1.48 10.24
C GLU A 235 -0.65 -2.09 11.46
N GLY A 236 -0.97 -1.27 12.47
CA GLY A 236 -1.72 -1.70 13.64
C GLY A 236 -3.08 -2.28 13.28
N ALA A 237 -3.85 -1.61 12.40
CA ALA A 237 -5.13 -2.12 11.89
C ALA A 237 -5.00 -3.51 11.27
N TYR A 238 -3.96 -3.74 10.48
CA TYR A 238 -3.67 -5.03 9.88
C TYR A 238 -3.44 -6.11 10.94
N TRP A 239 -2.58 -5.84 11.91
CA TRP A 239 -2.25 -6.80 12.95
C TRP A 239 -3.40 -7.08 13.91
N LEU A 240 -4.28 -6.12 14.19
CA LEU A 240 -5.52 -6.35 14.94
C LEU A 240 -6.41 -7.41 14.27
N THR A 241 -6.45 -7.47 12.93
CA THR A 241 -7.24 -8.51 12.24
C THR A 241 -6.69 -9.91 12.44
N GLN A 242 -5.36 -10.03 12.58
CA GLN A 242 -4.69 -11.32 12.74
C GLN A 242 -4.60 -11.77 14.20
N GLU A 243 -4.13 -10.91 15.10
CA GLU A 243 -3.76 -11.30 16.47
C GLU A 243 -4.95 -11.22 17.43
N GLU A 244 -5.87 -10.28 17.21
CA GLU A 244 -7.10 -10.17 18.01
C GLU A 244 -8.27 -10.96 17.39
N GLY A 245 -8.01 -11.72 16.32
CA GLY A 245 -9.01 -12.55 15.65
C GLY A 245 -10.13 -11.75 14.98
N LEU A 246 -9.91 -10.47 14.66
CA LEU A 246 -10.95 -9.61 14.10
C LEU A 246 -11.27 -9.92 12.63
N ALA A 247 -10.46 -10.71 11.92
CA ALA A 247 -10.84 -11.29 10.63
C ALA A 247 -11.79 -12.50 10.75
N GLU A 248 -11.93 -13.09 11.94
CA GLU A 248 -12.64 -14.35 12.11
C GLU A 248 -14.16 -14.16 12.09
N PRO A 249 -14.94 -15.02 11.38
CA PRO A 249 -16.39 -14.89 11.29
C PRO A 249 -17.14 -14.88 12.63
N ASP A 250 -16.54 -15.44 13.70
CA ASP A 250 -17.12 -15.51 15.04
C ASP A 250 -16.62 -14.41 15.99
N ALA A 251 -15.89 -13.41 15.49
CA ALA A 251 -15.39 -12.27 16.27
C ALA A 251 -16.50 -11.58 17.08
N TYR A 252 -17.68 -11.34 16.48
CA TYR A 252 -18.82 -10.74 17.18
C TYR A 252 -19.21 -11.51 18.44
N ALA A 253 -19.26 -12.84 18.34
CA ALA A 253 -19.67 -13.70 19.45
C ALA A 253 -18.62 -13.74 20.58
N LYS A 254 -17.34 -13.60 20.23
CA LYS A 254 -16.21 -13.62 21.18
C LYS A 254 -15.99 -12.27 21.87
N LEU A 255 -16.09 -11.17 21.11
CA LEU A 255 -15.64 -9.84 21.53
C LEU A 255 -16.79 -8.85 21.73
N GLY A 256 -17.98 -9.14 21.18
CA GLY A 256 -19.13 -8.21 21.15
C GLY A 256 -19.06 -7.20 20.00
N TYR A 257 -18.09 -7.34 19.10
CA TYR A 257 -17.89 -6.56 17.88
C TYR A 257 -17.05 -7.34 16.86
N GLY A 258 -17.04 -6.91 15.61
CA GLY A 258 -16.40 -7.63 14.50
C GLY A 258 -17.37 -8.62 13.82
N PRO A 259 -16.95 -9.33 12.77
CA PRO A 259 -15.64 -9.24 12.13
C PRO A 259 -15.39 -7.92 11.40
N VAL A 260 -14.13 -7.70 11.07
CA VAL A 260 -13.66 -6.72 10.10
C VAL A 260 -13.83 -7.32 8.70
N TYR A 261 -14.54 -6.61 7.83
CA TYR A 261 -14.87 -7.02 6.46
C TYR A 261 -13.84 -6.56 5.43
N GLY A 262 -12.93 -5.67 5.82
CA GLY A 262 -11.88 -5.17 4.95
C GLY A 262 -10.96 -4.16 5.63
N LEU A 263 -9.76 -4.02 5.06
CA LEU A 263 -8.69 -3.13 5.50
C LEU A 263 -8.31 -2.13 4.40
N LEU A 264 -8.36 -0.84 4.72
CA LEU A 264 -7.77 0.22 3.91
C LEU A 264 -6.56 0.82 4.63
N MET A 265 -5.36 0.59 4.09
CA MET A 265 -4.10 1.05 4.65
C MET A 265 -3.57 2.23 3.83
N ILE A 266 -3.33 3.37 4.48
CA ILE A 266 -2.92 4.62 3.85
C ILE A 266 -1.48 4.90 4.24
N ALA A 267 -0.58 4.97 3.26
CA ALA A 267 0.85 5.19 3.50
C ALA A 267 1.44 4.31 4.63
N PRO A 268 1.11 2.99 4.72
CA PRO A 268 1.42 2.23 5.93
C PRO A 268 2.92 2.01 6.12
N SER A 269 3.35 1.97 7.36
CA SER A 269 4.68 1.45 7.75
C SER A 269 4.68 -0.08 7.83
N ALA A 270 5.85 -0.70 7.94
CA ALA A 270 5.98 -2.15 8.15
C ALA A 270 7.05 -2.47 9.22
N ASN A 271 6.88 -1.89 10.41
CA ASN A 271 7.79 -2.01 11.54
C ASN A 271 7.71 -3.38 12.26
N PHE A 272 6.58 -4.06 12.17
CA PHE A 272 6.28 -5.30 12.88
C PHE A 272 6.63 -6.50 11.99
N GLY A 273 7.51 -7.37 12.48
CA GLY A 273 7.91 -8.57 11.75
C GLY A 273 6.91 -9.71 11.86
N GLY A 274 6.78 -10.51 10.80
CA GLY A 274 6.07 -11.80 10.85
C GLY A 274 4.59 -11.77 10.43
N ALA A 275 4.14 -10.72 9.74
CA ALA A 275 2.78 -10.66 9.20
C ALA A 275 2.51 -11.85 8.26
N LYS A 276 1.27 -12.38 8.27
CA LYS A 276 0.78 -13.35 7.28
C LYS A 276 -0.11 -12.66 6.27
N GLY A 277 -0.58 -13.37 5.24
CA GLY A 277 -1.47 -12.79 4.23
C GLY A 277 -2.81 -12.36 4.84
N ALA A 278 -3.37 -11.26 4.33
CA ALA A 278 -4.64 -10.74 4.80
C ALA A 278 -5.74 -11.78 4.58
N ARG A 279 -6.61 -12.00 5.58
CA ARG A 279 -7.77 -12.91 5.46
C ARG A 279 -9.05 -12.21 5.03
N VAL A 280 -8.96 -10.89 4.80
CA VAL A 280 -10.06 -10.00 4.41
C VAL A 280 -9.61 -9.17 3.20
N PRO A 281 -10.55 -8.61 2.41
CA PRO A 281 -10.24 -7.62 1.40
C PRO A 281 -9.25 -6.55 1.86
N LEU A 282 -8.19 -6.35 1.09
CA LEU A 282 -7.09 -5.42 1.43
C LEU A 282 -6.90 -4.37 0.33
N ALA A 283 -6.85 -3.10 0.73
CA ALA A 283 -6.41 -2.01 -0.14
C ALA A 283 -5.26 -1.25 0.53
N VAL A 284 -4.18 -1.03 -0.20
CA VAL A 284 -3.03 -0.21 0.22
C VAL A 284 -2.94 1.01 -0.69
N ILE A 285 -2.80 2.21 -0.12
CA ILE A 285 -2.49 3.43 -0.87
C ILE A 285 -1.05 3.83 -0.55
N LEU A 286 -0.19 3.82 -1.55
CA LEU A 286 1.21 4.23 -1.50
C LEU A 286 1.38 5.62 -2.13
N PRO A 287 1.61 6.67 -1.33
CA PRO A 287 1.88 8.00 -1.86
C PRO A 287 3.29 8.05 -2.46
N SER A 288 3.44 8.35 -3.75
CA SER A 288 4.74 8.23 -4.44
C SER A 288 5.85 9.11 -3.85
N CYS A 289 5.48 10.21 -3.21
CA CYS A 289 6.36 11.22 -2.64
C CYS A 289 6.46 11.17 -1.11
N ASP A 290 6.05 10.04 -0.52
CA ASP A 290 6.28 9.70 0.87
C ASP A 290 7.75 9.89 1.25
N SER A 291 8.00 10.74 2.24
CA SER A 291 9.33 10.96 2.80
C SER A 291 9.49 10.43 4.22
N ASP A 292 8.40 9.96 4.84
CA ASP A 292 8.41 9.34 6.15
C ASP A 292 8.70 7.84 5.99
N VAL A 293 7.85 7.15 5.21
CA VAL A 293 8.03 5.76 4.77
C VAL A 293 8.67 5.76 3.39
N PHE A 294 9.88 6.35 3.30
CA PHE A 294 10.54 6.64 2.02
C PHE A 294 10.80 5.39 1.16
N ASN A 295 10.95 4.22 1.77
CA ASN A 295 11.20 2.93 1.11
C ASN A 295 9.91 2.26 0.60
N GLN A 296 8.73 2.83 0.89
CA GLN A 296 7.42 2.32 0.49
C GLN A 296 7.19 0.88 0.99
N GLU A 297 7.69 0.56 2.19
CA GLU A 297 7.58 -0.77 2.80
C GLU A 297 6.15 -1.20 3.08
N GLY A 298 5.19 -0.27 3.13
CA GLY A 298 3.77 -0.56 3.17
C GLY A 298 3.26 -1.50 2.07
N GLN A 299 3.97 -1.58 0.93
CA GLN A 299 3.69 -2.57 -0.12
C GLN A 299 3.81 -4.02 0.38
N LEU A 300 4.57 -4.27 1.45
CA LEU A 300 4.79 -5.59 2.02
C LEU A 300 3.47 -6.34 2.32
N PHE A 301 2.45 -5.67 2.84
CA PHE A 301 1.17 -6.32 3.17
C PHE A 301 0.45 -6.87 1.93
N TYR A 302 0.57 -6.18 0.80
CA TYR A 302 0.11 -6.69 -0.48
C TYR A 302 0.96 -7.89 -0.94
N GLU A 303 2.30 -7.81 -0.84
CA GLU A 303 3.19 -8.88 -1.29
C GLU A 303 3.02 -10.17 -0.48
N ILE A 304 2.94 -10.07 0.85
CA ILE A 304 2.69 -11.23 1.72
C ILE A 304 1.34 -11.85 1.38
N SER A 305 0.28 -11.03 1.23
CA SER A 305 -1.05 -11.51 0.84
C SER A 305 -1.05 -12.21 -0.51
N ARG A 306 -0.30 -11.69 -1.49
CA ARG A 306 -0.19 -12.27 -2.81
C ARG A 306 0.53 -13.63 -2.79
N LEU A 307 1.58 -13.76 -1.98
CA LEU A 307 2.40 -14.97 -1.85
C LEU A 307 1.79 -16.03 -0.93
N ASP A 308 0.83 -15.65 -0.09
CA ASP A 308 0.17 -16.58 0.83
C ASP A 308 -0.74 -17.57 0.07
N PRO A 309 -0.47 -18.89 0.12
CA PRO A 309 -1.30 -19.90 -0.52
C PRO A 309 -2.71 -20.00 0.08
N GLU A 310 -2.92 -19.52 1.30
CA GLU A 310 -4.23 -19.48 1.97
C GLU A 310 -5.00 -18.18 1.70
N GLN A 311 -4.43 -17.22 0.95
CA GLN A 311 -5.16 -16.01 0.56
C GLN A 311 -6.28 -16.36 -0.42
N ASN A 312 -7.51 -16.00 -0.06
CA ASN A 312 -8.72 -16.21 -0.87
C ASN A 312 -9.40 -14.91 -1.31
N GLU A 313 -9.14 -13.80 -0.62
CA GLU A 313 -9.76 -12.50 -0.86
C GLU A 313 -8.96 -11.68 -1.88
N TRP A 314 -9.59 -10.64 -2.43
CA TRP A 314 -8.91 -9.71 -3.33
C TRP A 314 -8.01 -8.74 -2.54
N ALA A 315 -6.95 -8.29 -3.19
CA ALA A 315 -6.10 -7.22 -2.67
C ALA A 315 -5.73 -6.21 -3.76
N SER A 316 -5.55 -4.95 -3.38
CA SER A 316 -5.10 -3.87 -4.26
C SER A 316 -3.98 -3.09 -3.60
N SER A 317 -2.98 -2.67 -4.37
CA SER A 317 -2.05 -1.62 -3.96
C SER A 317 -2.02 -0.51 -5.01
N VAL A 318 -2.35 0.70 -4.58
CA VAL A 318 -2.43 1.89 -5.40
C VAL A 318 -1.15 2.69 -5.24
N TRP A 319 -0.50 3.00 -6.36
CA TRP A 319 0.56 3.97 -6.45
C TRP A 319 -0.02 5.34 -6.83
N LEU A 320 -0.17 6.24 -5.87
CA LEU A 320 -0.73 7.57 -6.09
C LEU A 320 0.39 8.57 -6.37
N GLU A 321 0.46 9.07 -7.60
CA GLU A 321 1.53 9.98 -8.02
C GLU A 321 1.41 11.33 -7.30
N GLN A 322 2.56 11.94 -7.01
CA GLN A 322 2.72 13.25 -6.35
C GLN A 322 2.16 13.38 -4.92
N ALA A 323 1.43 12.39 -4.42
CA ALA A 323 0.96 12.37 -3.04
C ALA A 323 2.13 12.17 -2.07
N ASN A 324 2.07 12.84 -0.92
CA ASN A 324 3.04 12.66 0.18
C ASN A 324 2.43 11.87 1.34
N HIS A 325 3.21 11.64 2.41
CA HIS A 325 2.77 10.89 3.57
C HIS A 325 1.63 11.58 4.33
N ASN A 326 1.76 12.89 4.52
CA ASN A 326 1.04 13.63 5.56
C ASN A 326 -0.30 14.20 5.10
N TYR A 327 -0.47 14.55 3.83
CA TYR A 327 -1.64 15.30 3.37
C TYR A 327 -2.98 14.56 3.45
N PHE A 328 -2.96 13.25 3.71
CA PHE A 328 -4.17 12.50 4.08
C PHE A 328 -4.76 12.91 5.44
N ASN A 329 -3.95 13.50 6.33
CA ASN A 329 -4.38 14.01 7.63
C ASN A 329 -4.36 15.54 7.60
N GLU A 330 -5.52 16.17 7.77
CA GLU A 330 -5.67 17.63 7.62
C GLU A 330 -4.88 18.46 8.65
N THR A 331 -4.46 17.85 9.77
CA THR A 331 -3.69 18.52 10.82
C THR A 331 -2.18 18.50 10.57
N LEU A 332 -1.72 17.66 9.63
CA LEU A 332 -0.32 17.53 9.30
C LEU A 332 0.07 18.47 8.15
N ARG A 333 1.32 18.90 8.16
CA ARG A 333 1.93 19.67 7.07
C ARG A 333 2.76 18.73 6.20
N ASP A 334 3.28 19.24 5.08
CA ASP A 334 4.35 18.55 4.34
C ASP A 334 5.44 18.10 5.32
N GLU A 335 6.04 16.94 5.07
CA GLU A 335 7.13 16.37 5.88
C GLU A 335 8.31 17.35 6.02
N ALA A 336 8.35 18.43 5.22
CA ALA A 336 9.36 19.50 5.24
C ALA A 336 10.78 18.96 4.98
N VAL A 337 10.86 17.80 4.33
CA VAL A 337 12.09 17.13 3.94
C VAL A 337 12.36 17.43 2.47
N ALA A 338 13.61 17.79 2.16
CA ALA A 338 14.06 17.90 0.78
C ALA A 338 13.98 16.51 0.11
N ARG A 339 13.44 16.45 -1.10
CA ARG A 339 13.33 15.22 -1.89
C ARG A 339 14.34 15.25 -3.05
N PRO A 340 15.67 15.20 -2.78
CA PRO A 340 16.68 15.37 -3.82
C PRO A 340 16.51 14.33 -4.93
N GLY A 341 16.58 14.80 -6.18
CA GLY A 341 16.44 13.95 -7.35
C GLY A 341 15.04 13.36 -7.57
N ARG A 342 14.01 13.87 -6.87
CA ARG A 342 12.60 13.51 -7.05
C ARG A 342 11.81 14.66 -7.68
N LEU A 343 12.17 15.03 -8.91
CA LEU A 343 11.44 16.06 -9.69
C LEU A 343 9.97 15.66 -9.92
N ASP A 344 9.66 14.38 -9.82
CA ASP A 344 8.29 13.87 -9.84
C ASP A 344 7.45 14.26 -8.62
N CYS A 345 8.08 14.81 -7.59
CA CYS A 345 7.46 15.34 -6.37
C CYS A 345 7.42 16.88 -6.32
N GLU A 346 7.72 17.55 -7.45
CA GLU A 346 7.72 19.01 -7.55
C GLU A 346 6.83 19.46 -8.74
N PRO A 347 5.60 19.94 -8.48
CA PRO A 347 4.96 20.09 -7.17
C PRO A 347 4.42 18.77 -6.61
N LEU A 348 4.14 18.76 -5.31
CA LEU A 348 3.29 17.75 -4.68
C LEU A 348 1.83 17.94 -5.09
N LEU A 349 1.06 16.86 -4.95
CA LEU A 349 -0.40 16.90 -5.01
C LEU A 349 -0.91 17.86 -3.93
N GLN A 350 -1.93 18.66 -4.26
CA GLN A 350 -2.52 19.58 -3.28
C GLN A 350 -3.18 18.80 -2.14
N PRO A 351 -3.10 19.27 -0.88
CA PRO A 351 -3.65 18.54 0.26
C PRO A 351 -5.13 18.19 0.10
N GLU A 352 -5.94 19.11 -0.43
CA GLU A 352 -7.36 18.93 -0.65
C GLU A 352 -7.62 17.83 -1.68
N ALA A 353 -6.91 17.84 -2.81
CA ALA A 353 -7.04 16.83 -3.85
C ALA A 353 -6.63 15.42 -3.36
N GLN A 354 -5.61 15.34 -2.50
CA GLN A 354 -5.18 14.07 -1.91
C GLN A 354 -6.22 13.51 -0.92
N ARG A 355 -6.86 14.38 -0.14
CA ARG A 355 -7.97 14.00 0.75
C ARG A 355 -9.22 13.62 -0.04
N ASP A 356 -9.57 14.37 -1.08
CA ASP A 356 -10.69 14.05 -1.97
C ASP A 356 -10.51 12.69 -2.65
N PHE A 357 -9.29 12.37 -3.09
CA PHE A 357 -8.97 11.04 -3.59
C PHE A 357 -9.24 9.96 -2.54
N LEU A 358 -8.72 10.12 -1.32
CA LEU A 358 -8.90 9.14 -0.25
C LEU A 358 -10.38 8.97 0.08
N SER A 359 -11.13 10.06 0.14
CA SER A 359 -12.56 10.09 0.38
C SER A 359 -13.37 9.27 -0.63
N ILE A 360 -13.12 9.49 -1.92
CA ILE A 360 -13.82 8.78 -3.00
C ILE A 360 -13.36 7.33 -3.07
N TYR A 361 -12.06 7.06 -2.93
CA TYR A 361 -11.52 5.71 -2.89
C TYR A 361 -12.10 4.90 -1.72
N THR A 362 -12.18 5.50 -0.53
CA THR A 362 -12.75 4.85 0.67
C THR A 362 -14.21 4.50 0.44
N LYS A 363 -15.00 5.39 -0.16
CA LYS A 363 -16.39 5.09 -0.50
C LYS A 363 -16.50 3.82 -1.33
N ASP A 364 -15.80 3.76 -2.46
CA ASP A 364 -15.89 2.61 -3.37
C ASP A 364 -15.33 1.33 -2.73
N PHE A 365 -14.29 1.46 -1.89
CA PHE A 365 -13.81 0.36 -1.06
C PHE A 365 -14.91 -0.20 -0.14
N LEU A 366 -15.63 0.67 0.58
CA LEU A 366 -16.69 0.26 1.50
C LEU A 366 -17.92 -0.30 0.78
N GLU A 367 -18.30 0.29 -0.36
CA GLU A 367 -19.36 -0.24 -1.24
C GLU A 367 -19.01 -1.66 -1.71
N GLN A 368 -17.75 -1.90 -2.08
CA GLN A 368 -17.32 -3.24 -2.44
C GLN A 368 -17.38 -4.20 -1.23
N ILE A 369 -16.75 -3.91 -0.11
CA ILE A 369 -16.67 -4.91 0.98
C ILE A 369 -18.04 -5.22 1.62
N PHE A 370 -18.95 -4.23 1.71
CA PHE A 370 -20.25 -4.40 2.36
C PHE A 370 -21.41 -4.72 1.39
N HIS A 371 -21.34 -4.27 0.15
CA HIS A 371 -22.43 -4.41 -0.84
C HIS A 371 -22.06 -5.23 -2.07
N LYS A 372 -20.79 -5.64 -2.21
CA LYS A 372 -20.28 -6.40 -3.35
C LYS A 372 -20.44 -5.68 -4.70
N ASP A 373 -20.42 -4.34 -4.68
CA ASP A 373 -20.63 -3.48 -5.84
C ASP A 373 -19.49 -3.63 -6.87
N GLN A 374 -19.83 -4.12 -8.06
CA GLN A 374 -18.88 -4.33 -9.15
C GLN A 374 -18.46 -3.03 -9.83
N ASP A 375 -19.34 -2.02 -9.89
CA ASP A 375 -18.98 -0.72 -10.44
C ASP A 375 -17.98 -0.02 -9.50
N ALA A 376 -18.14 -0.22 -8.18
CA ALA A 376 -17.16 0.22 -7.20
C ALA A 376 -15.82 -0.51 -7.37
N MET A 377 -15.84 -1.83 -7.53
CA MET A 377 -14.64 -2.62 -7.84
C MET A 377 -13.92 -2.12 -9.11
N ALA A 378 -14.68 -1.75 -10.14
CA ALA A 378 -14.14 -1.19 -11.36
C ALA A 378 -13.48 0.19 -11.13
N ARG A 379 -14.14 1.09 -10.38
CA ARG A 379 -13.60 2.40 -10.02
C ARG A 379 -12.37 2.33 -9.11
N LEU A 380 -12.22 1.27 -8.32
CA LEU A 380 -10.98 0.95 -7.58
C LEU A 380 -9.83 0.50 -8.49
N GLY A 381 -10.06 0.42 -9.80
CA GLY A 381 -9.08 -0.04 -10.77
C GLY A 381 -8.97 -1.56 -10.84
N MET A 382 -9.93 -2.30 -10.29
CA MET A 382 -9.89 -3.76 -10.17
C MET A 382 -10.87 -4.47 -11.13
N ASP A 383 -11.30 -3.80 -12.21
CA ASP A 383 -12.06 -4.42 -13.31
C ASP A 383 -11.14 -5.30 -14.18
N PHE A 384 -11.05 -6.60 -13.87
CA PHE A 384 -10.19 -7.54 -14.61
C PHE A 384 -10.55 -7.71 -16.09
N PRO A 385 -11.84 -7.61 -16.50
CA PRO A 385 -12.26 -7.46 -17.89
C PRO A 385 -11.84 -6.17 -18.61
N ALA A 386 -11.17 -5.24 -17.93
CA ALA A 386 -10.62 -4.02 -18.52
C ALA A 386 -9.10 -3.93 -18.37
N GLN A 387 -8.48 -3.09 -19.18
CA GLN A 387 -7.06 -2.78 -19.04
C GLN A 387 -6.76 -2.13 -17.69
N ALA A 388 -5.55 -2.33 -17.16
CA ALA A 388 -5.13 -1.67 -15.94
C ALA A 388 -5.14 -0.13 -16.12
N PRO A 389 -5.71 0.63 -15.16
CA PRO A 389 -5.84 2.07 -15.28
C PRO A 389 -4.49 2.80 -15.15
N SER A 390 -4.39 3.96 -15.79
CA SER A 390 -3.32 4.95 -15.61
C SER A 390 -3.73 6.12 -14.71
N GLU A 391 -5.02 6.18 -14.36
CA GLU A 391 -5.62 7.18 -13.50
C GLU A 391 -6.73 6.57 -12.64
N LEU A 392 -6.90 7.10 -11.43
CA LEU A 392 -8.04 6.80 -10.57
C LEU A 392 -8.62 8.13 -10.09
N TYR A 393 -9.95 8.29 -10.19
CA TYR A 393 -10.66 9.50 -9.77
C TYR A 393 -10.09 10.80 -10.35
N GLY A 394 -9.61 10.76 -11.60
CA GLY A 394 -9.04 11.91 -12.31
C GLY A 394 -7.62 12.29 -11.89
N LEU A 395 -6.96 11.48 -11.06
CA LEU A 395 -5.56 11.66 -10.67
C LEU A 395 -4.68 10.55 -11.26
N PRO A 396 -3.43 10.86 -11.67
CA PRO A 396 -2.48 9.83 -12.10
C PRO A 396 -2.22 8.83 -10.98
N ALA A 397 -2.62 7.58 -11.21
CA ALA A 397 -2.52 6.50 -10.25
C ALA A 397 -2.41 5.17 -10.99
N ARG A 398 -1.64 4.25 -10.44
CA ARG A 398 -1.46 2.90 -10.98
C ARG A 398 -1.80 1.88 -9.91
N VAL A 399 -2.16 0.67 -10.31
CA VAL A 399 -2.56 -0.39 -9.37
C VAL A 399 -1.73 -1.65 -9.56
N ALA A 400 -1.42 -2.32 -8.46
CA ALA A 400 -1.14 -3.74 -8.42
C ALA A 400 -2.42 -4.44 -7.95
N SER A 401 -2.95 -5.33 -8.79
CA SER A 401 -4.23 -6.00 -8.55
C SER A 401 -4.05 -7.49 -8.27
N LEU A 402 -4.67 -7.97 -7.19
CA LEU A 402 -4.79 -9.37 -6.82
C LEU A 402 -6.25 -9.80 -6.89
N ALA A 403 -6.59 -10.68 -7.84
CA ALA A 403 -7.92 -11.28 -7.90
C ALA A 403 -8.11 -12.30 -6.75
N PRO A 404 -9.36 -12.57 -6.32
CA PRO A 404 -9.65 -13.69 -5.43
C PRO A 404 -9.06 -15.00 -5.96
N ALA A 405 -8.68 -15.93 -5.07
CA ALA A 405 -8.03 -17.18 -5.49
C ALA A 405 -8.88 -18.01 -6.47
N ALA A 406 -10.20 -18.00 -6.32
CA ALA A 406 -11.13 -18.70 -7.20
C ALA A 406 -11.22 -18.09 -8.62
N ASP A 407 -10.72 -16.88 -8.80
CA ASP A 407 -10.85 -16.07 -10.01
C ASP A 407 -9.51 -15.89 -10.74
N ARG A 408 -8.49 -16.67 -10.36
CA ARG A 408 -7.17 -16.64 -11.01
C ARG A 408 -6.56 -18.02 -11.23
N LEU A 409 -5.87 -18.17 -12.36
CA LEU A 409 -4.94 -19.25 -12.65
C LEU A 409 -3.52 -18.68 -12.65
N ARG A 410 -2.67 -19.20 -11.75
CA ARG A 410 -1.29 -18.73 -11.58
C ARG A 410 -0.36 -19.44 -12.56
N LEU A 411 0.43 -18.67 -13.32
CA LEU A 411 1.51 -19.22 -14.13
C LEU A 411 2.84 -19.03 -13.41
N LEU A 412 3.13 -17.79 -13.01
CA LEU A 412 4.38 -17.44 -12.34
C LEU A 412 4.08 -16.63 -11.10
N LEU A 413 4.61 -17.06 -9.95
CA LEU A 413 4.58 -16.32 -8.70
C LEU A 413 5.89 -16.62 -7.98
N PRO A 414 7.03 -16.10 -8.47
CA PRO A 414 8.36 -16.67 -8.29
C PRO A 414 8.76 -16.67 -6.81
N ALA A 415 8.26 -17.63 -6.03
CA ALA A 415 8.57 -17.79 -4.62
C ALA A 415 9.84 -18.67 -4.47
N SER A 416 10.15 -19.44 -5.52
CA SER A 416 11.38 -20.21 -5.63
C SER A 416 11.90 -20.25 -7.06
N SER A 417 13.18 -20.60 -7.22
CA SER A 417 13.78 -20.80 -8.55
C SER A 417 13.19 -22.01 -9.30
N ALA A 418 12.53 -22.95 -8.61
CA ALA A 418 11.91 -24.11 -9.24
C ALA A 418 10.76 -23.71 -10.18
N GLU A 419 10.10 -22.58 -9.91
CA GLU A 419 9.05 -22.04 -10.76
C GLU A 419 9.55 -21.49 -12.11
N LEU A 420 10.88 -21.37 -12.27
CA LEU A 420 11.49 -21.04 -13.56
C LEU A 420 11.69 -22.25 -14.48
N GLU A 421 11.42 -23.45 -13.97
CA GLU A 421 11.46 -24.70 -14.74
C GLU A 421 10.05 -25.24 -14.97
N THR A 422 9.21 -25.23 -13.93
CA THR A 422 7.80 -25.66 -13.98
C THR A 422 6.89 -24.58 -13.40
N ASN A 423 5.93 -24.11 -14.19
CA ASN A 423 4.99 -23.07 -13.80
C ASN A 423 3.92 -23.59 -12.83
N LEU A 424 3.21 -22.68 -12.18
CA LEU A 424 2.20 -23.00 -11.15
C LEU A 424 0.92 -23.63 -11.70
N ALA A 425 0.72 -23.60 -13.02
CA ALA A 425 -0.32 -24.39 -13.67
C ALA A 425 0.13 -25.84 -13.90
N GLY A 426 1.42 -26.17 -13.78
CA GLY A 426 1.97 -27.52 -13.94
C GLY A 426 2.65 -27.80 -15.28
N GLY A 427 2.83 -26.78 -16.14
CA GLY A 427 3.58 -26.90 -17.38
C GLY A 427 5.03 -26.42 -17.28
N SER A 428 5.83 -26.66 -18.32
CA SER A 428 7.21 -26.17 -18.40
C SER A 428 7.33 -24.67 -18.65
N VAL A 429 8.44 -24.10 -18.18
CA VAL A 429 8.89 -22.74 -18.49
C VAL A 429 10.16 -22.81 -19.33
N ILE A 430 10.16 -22.13 -20.48
CA ILE A 430 11.28 -22.16 -21.43
C ILE A 430 11.69 -20.73 -21.79
N THR A 431 12.99 -20.47 -21.82
CA THR A 431 13.55 -19.20 -22.27
C THR A 431 14.30 -19.37 -23.59
N GLU A 432 14.14 -18.40 -24.49
CA GLU A 432 14.87 -18.34 -25.77
C GLU A 432 15.47 -16.93 -25.94
N SER A 433 16.78 -16.83 -26.13
CA SER A 433 17.47 -15.54 -26.28
C SER A 433 17.14 -14.51 -25.18
N LEU A 434 16.84 -14.98 -23.98
CA LEU A 434 16.42 -14.19 -22.83
C LEU A 434 17.21 -14.63 -21.59
N GLN A 435 17.78 -13.68 -20.87
CA GLN A 435 18.42 -13.92 -19.59
C GLN A 435 17.40 -13.68 -18.47
N ILE A 436 17.21 -14.67 -17.60
CA ILE A 436 16.36 -14.55 -16.41
C ILE A 436 17.21 -14.70 -15.15
N THR A 437 16.94 -13.87 -14.15
CA THR A 437 17.51 -13.99 -12.80
C THR A 437 16.39 -14.01 -11.76
N TYR A 438 16.38 -15.01 -10.88
CA TYR A 438 15.47 -15.08 -9.76
C TYR A 438 15.92 -14.18 -8.60
N CYS A 439 15.01 -13.36 -8.09
CA CYS A 439 15.21 -12.47 -6.96
C CYS A 439 14.22 -12.83 -5.84
N MET A 440 14.73 -13.49 -4.82
CA MET A 440 13.99 -13.77 -3.57
C MET A 440 13.46 -12.47 -2.97
N GLU A 441 12.33 -12.51 -2.28
CA GLU A 441 11.83 -11.37 -1.52
C GLU A 441 12.81 -10.85 -0.47
N GLY A 442 12.57 -9.62 0.00
CA GLY A 442 13.34 -8.98 1.05
C GLY A 442 14.62 -8.28 0.56
N TYR A 443 15.28 -7.62 1.50
CA TYR A 443 16.50 -6.86 1.24
C TYR A 443 17.74 -7.75 1.44
N TYR A 444 18.70 -7.65 0.51
CA TYR A 444 20.00 -8.30 0.63
C TYR A 444 21.02 -7.57 -0.25
N VAL A 445 22.31 -7.80 0.03
CA VAL A 445 23.41 -7.22 -0.74
C VAL A 445 24.15 -8.29 -1.55
N PRO A 446 24.70 -7.98 -2.74
CA PRO A 446 25.41 -8.96 -3.56
C PRO A 446 26.59 -9.65 -2.85
N ALA A 447 27.27 -8.96 -1.93
CA ALA A 447 28.34 -9.57 -1.13
C ALA A 447 27.86 -10.75 -0.26
N MET A 448 26.60 -10.73 0.18
CA MET A 448 25.97 -11.83 0.92
C MET A 448 25.32 -12.86 -0.02
N LYS A 449 24.90 -12.42 -1.21
CA LYS A 449 24.24 -13.25 -2.21
C LYS A 449 24.84 -12.98 -3.60
N PRO A 450 26.01 -13.56 -3.93
CA PRO A 450 26.67 -13.33 -5.21
C PRO A 450 25.77 -13.73 -6.39
N GLY A 451 25.82 -12.98 -7.49
CA GLY A 451 24.96 -13.20 -8.66
C GLY A 451 23.59 -12.53 -8.57
N SER A 452 23.30 -11.82 -7.47
CA SER A 452 22.04 -11.10 -7.28
C SER A 452 22.09 -9.61 -7.66
N GLU A 453 23.18 -9.17 -8.30
CA GLU A 453 23.35 -7.82 -8.84
C GLU A 453 22.24 -7.38 -9.81
N PRO A 454 21.62 -8.28 -10.61
CA PRO A 454 20.46 -7.93 -11.42
C PRO A 454 19.24 -7.52 -10.59
N CYS A 455 19.12 -7.97 -9.34
CA CYS A 455 17.95 -7.72 -8.49
C CYS A 455 17.85 -6.28 -7.95
N LYS A 456 18.93 -5.49 -8.05
CA LYS A 456 19.00 -4.07 -7.66
C LYS A 456 18.53 -3.73 -6.24
N ARG A 457 18.53 -4.71 -5.31
CA ARG A 457 18.06 -4.55 -3.91
C ARG A 457 18.71 -3.39 -3.16
N VAL A 458 19.97 -3.08 -3.49
CA VAL A 458 20.77 -2.01 -2.86
C VAL A 458 20.90 -0.76 -3.71
N ASN A 459 20.45 -0.80 -4.96
CA ASN A 459 20.70 0.24 -5.94
C ASN A 459 19.49 1.15 -6.15
N LEU A 460 18.28 0.66 -5.91
CA LEU A 460 17.05 1.40 -6.08
C LEU A 460 15.98 0.85 -5.14
N VAL A 461 14.93 1.64 -4.93
CA VAL A 461 13.79 1.22 -4.10
C VAL A 461 12.72 0.58 -4.99
N ILE A 462 12.52 -0.72 -4.79
CA ILE A 462 11.35 -1.47 -5.24
C ILE A 462 10.43 -1.62 -4.02
N PRO A 463 9.26 -0.96 -3.98
CA PRO A 463 8.32 -1.06 -2.87
C PRO A 463 8.07 -2.51 -2.44
N GLY A 464 8.18 -2.79 -1.14
CA GLY A 464 7.93 -4.12 -0.55
C GLY A 464 9.01 -5.18 -0.82
N ASN A 465 10.00 -4.89 -1.67
CA ASN A 465 11.02 -5.85 -2.09
C ASN A 465 10.44 -7.23 -2.46
N PRO A 466 9.51 -7.31 -3.45
CA PRO A 466 8.79 -8.54 -3.75
C PRO A 466 9.70 -9.64 -4.28
N ALA A 467 9.29 -10.89 -4.11
CA ALA A 467 9.85 -11.97 -4.92
C ALA A 467 9.53 -11.71 -6.41
N MET A 468 10.54 -11.76 -7.27
CA MET A 468 10.44 -11.35 -8.68
C MET A 468 11.49 -12.04 -9.55
N ILE A 469 11.34 -11.90 -10.86
CA ILE A 469 12.38 -12.18 -11.84
C ILE A 469 12.87 -10.89 -12.50
N VAL A 470 14.13 -10.91 -12.94
CA VAL A 470 14.69 -9.91 -13.85
C VAL A 470 14.83 -10.56 -15.22
N ALA A 471 14.10 -10.07 -16.21
CA ALA A 471 14.13 -10.56 -17.58
C ALA A 471 14.88 -9.55 -18.48
N SER A 472 16.02 -9.95 -19.04
CA SER A 472 16.89 -9.11 -19.86
C SER A 472 17.11 -9.69 -21.26
N TRP A 473 16.94 -8.86 -22.30
CA TRP A 473 17.20 -9.22 -23.69
C TRP A 473 18.17 -8.22 -24.33
N PHE A 474 19.13 -8.75 -25.09
CA PHE A 474 20.20 -7.97 -25.72
C PHE A 474 19.94 -7.69 -27.21
N GLN A 475 18.95 -8.38 -27.78
CA GLN A 475 18.43 -8.20 -29.13
C GLN A 475 16.92 -8.51 -29.12
N SER A 476 16.17 -7.92 -30.05
CA SER A 476 14.73 -8.20 -30.21
C SER A 476 14.49 -9.69 -30.46
N GLY A 477 13.41 -10.23 -29.89
CA GLY A 477 12.97 -11.61 -30.09
C GLY A 477 13.25 -12.55 -28.92
N GLY A 478 13.70 -12.04 -27.76
CA GLY A 478 13.77 -12.84 -26.54
C GLY A 478 12.38 -13.34 -26.15
N ALA A 479 12.25 -14.59 -25.70
CA ALA A 479 10.96 -15.18 -25.35
C ALA A 479 11.00 -15.90 -24.00
N LEU A 480 9.91 -15.78 -23.26
CA LEU A 480 9.59 -16.56 -22.07
C LEU A 480 8.27 -17.29 -22.32
N ARG A 481 8.34 -18.62 -22.45
CA ARG A 481 7.23 -19.49 -22.80
C ARG A 481 6.76 -20.28 -21.59
N PHE A 482 5.44 -20.37 -21.43
CA PHE A 482 4.75 -21.17 -20.43
C PHE A 482 3.89 -22.19 -21.17
N SER A 483 4.21 -23.48 -21.08
CA SER A 483 3.28 -24.50 -21.52
C SER A 483 2.16 -24.68 -20.49
N LEU A 484 0.98 -25.08 -20.93
CA LEU A 484 -0.17 -25.33 -20.06
C LEU A 484 -0.52 -26.83 -20.08
N PRO A 485 -0.99 -27.40 -18.96
CA PRO A 485 -1.54 -28.75 -18.95
C PRO A 485 -2.68 -28.94 -19.96
N GLU A 486 -2.90 -30.19 -20.36
CA GLU A 486 -3.88 -30.54 -21.39
C GLU A 486 -5.31 -30.13 -20.99
N GLU A 487 -5.66 -30.17 -19.72
CA GLU A 487 -6.99 -29.86 -19.21
C GLU A 487 -7.27 -28.36 -19.01
N THR A 488 -6.32 -27.48 -19.34
CA THR A 488 -6.46 -26.03 -19.10
C THR A 488 -7.52 -25.39 -20.00
N ASP A 489 -8.54 -24.76 -19.39
CA ASP A 489 -9.60 -24.01 -20.08
C ASP A 489 -9.56 -22.54 -19.68
N LEU A 490 -9.30 -21.65 -20.64
CA LEU A 490 -9.21 -20.21 -20.40
C LEU A 490 -10.54 -19.48 -20.61
N ARG A 491 -11.60 -20.13 -21.09
CA ARG A 491 -12.92 -19.50 -21.31
C ARG A 491 -13.54 -18.84 -20.07
N PRO A 492 -13.34 -19.35 -18.84
CA PRO A 492 -13.87 -18.68 -17.65
C PRO A 492 -13.18 -17.36 -17.31
N TYR A 493 -12.06 -17.02 -17.98
CA TYR A 493 -11.22 -15.88 -17.66
C TYR A 493 -11.37 -14.73 -18.65
N SER A 494 -11.01 -13.52 -18.20
CA SER A 494 -11.18 -12.28 -18.96
C SER A 494 -9.85 -11.69 -19.44
N ALA A 495 -8.75 -11.85 -18.69
CA ALA A 495 -7.47 -11.25 -19.04
C ALA A 495 -6.25 -12.08 -18.60
N ILE A 496 -5.12 -11.87 -19.28
CA ILE A 496 -3.79 -12.19 -18.75
C ILE A 496 -3.31 -10.95 -17.99
N SER A 497 -3.01 -11.13 -16.70
CA SER A 497 -2.52 -10.10 -15.79
C SER A 497 -1.08 -10.41 -15.39
N LEU A 498 -0.21 -9.41 -15.42
CA LEU A 498 1.13 -9.51 -14.86
C LEU A 498 1.52 -8.21 -14.20
N ARG A 499 2.47 -8.24 -13.26
CA ARG A 499 3.09 -7.02 -12.72
C ARG A 499 4.52 -6.87 -13.17
N ALA A 500 4.84 -5.69 -13.69
CA ALA A 500 6.16 -5.39 -14.19
C ALA A 500 6.58 -3.94 -13.92
N ALA A 501 7.90 -3.71 -14.05
CA ALA A 501 8.49 -2.38 -14.08
C ALA A 501 9.79 -2.38 -14.91
N VAL A 502 10.13 -1.25 -15.50
CA VAL A 502 11.40 -1.07 -16.22
C VAL A 502 12.55 -0.93 -15.21
N ASP A 503 13.67 -1.64 -15.45
CA ASP A 503 14.92 -1.44 -14.69
C ASP A 503 15.64 -0.14 -15.14
N PRO A 504 15.60 0.95 -14.35
CA PRO A 504 16.17 2.22 -14.77
C PRO A 504 17.71 2.24 -14.73
N LEU A 505 18.34 1.25 -14.10
CA LEU A 505 19.81 1.20 -13.97
C LEU A 505 20.46 0.33 -15.03
N SER A 506 19.70 -0.51 -15.73
CA SER A 506 20.16 -1.28 -16.89
C SER A 506 20.45 -0.37 -18.08
N THR A 507 21.61 -0.57 -18.70
CA THR A 507 21.99 0.11 -19.96
C THR A 507 21.18 -0.37 -21.17
N LEU A 508 20.41 -1.46 -21.03
CA LEU A 508 19.53 -1.99 -22.06
C LEU A 508 18.26 -1.16 -22.22
N ASN A 509 17.90 -0.37 -21.21
CA ASN A 509 16.75 0.53 -21.22
C ASN A 509 17.19 1.96 -21.49
N LYS A 510 16.49 2.64 -22.40
CA LYS A 510 16.72 4.07 -22.66
C LYS A 510 15.81 4.91 -21.76
N ALA A 511 16.39 5.94 -21.14
CA ALA A 511 15.61 6.94 -20.41
C ALA A 511 14.51 7.54 -21.31
N ASP A 512 13.39 7.89 -20.68
CA ASP A 512 12.22 8.52 -21.33
C ASP A 512 11.55 7.69 -22.45
N THR A 513 11.87 6.40 -22.54
CA THR A 513 11.22 5.48 -23.49
C THR A 513 10.38 4.43 -22.76
N TYR A 514 9.22 4.12 -23.33
CA TYR A 514 8.43 2.99 -22.89
C TYR A 514 9.07 1.71 -23.42
N GLN A 515 9.10 0.68 -22.57
CA GLN A 515 9.25 -0.67 -23.06
C GLN A 515 7.90 -1.22 -23.51
N ALA A 516 7.95 -2.23 -24.37
CA ALA A 516 6.79 -2.97 -24.80
C ALA A 516 7.22 -4.39 -25.16
N PHE A 517 6.27 -5.30 -25.12
CA PHE A 517 6.42 -6.68 -25.58
C PHE A 517 5.08 -7.20 -26.11
N THR A 518 5.13 -8.34 -26.78
CA THR A 518 3.96 -9.03 -27.32
C THR A 518 3.63 -10.23 -26.43
N ILE A 519 2.35 -10.43 -26.13
CA ILE A 519 1.87 -11.69 -25.56
C ILE A 519 1.31 -12.52 -26.71
N LYS A 520 1.73 -13.78 -26.80
CA LYS A 520 1.29 -14.72 -27.82
C LYS A 520 0.64 -15.94 -27.19
N LEU A 521 -0.50 -16.34 -27.72
CA LEU A 521 -1.19 -17.60 -27.41
C LEU A 521 -0.99 -18.59 -28.55
N ALA A 522 -0.83 -19.86 -28.20
CA ALA A 522 -0.94 -20.97 -29.14
C ALA A 522 -1.90 -22.04 -28.61
N ASP A 523 -2.81 -22.50 -29.47
CA ASP A 523 -3.71 -23.60 -29.15
C ASP A 523 -3.13 -24.96 -29.57
N LYS A 524 -3.86 -26.02 -29.22
CA LYS A 524 -3.51 -27.41 -29.55
C LYS A 524 -3.61 -27.74 -31.04
N GLU A 525 -4.40 -27.00 -31.80
CA GLU A 525 -4.49 -27.16 -33.26
C GLU A 525 -3.32 -26.48 -33.98
N GLY A 526 -2.54 -25.67 -33.24
CA GLY A 526 -1.38 -24.95 -33.75
C GLY A 526 -1.71 -23.55 -34.24
N ASN A 527 -2.95 -23.08 -34.05
CA ASN A 527 -3.30 -21.69 -34.32
C ASN A 527 -2.61 -20.80 -33.29
N THR A 528 -2.30 -19.57 -33.68
CA THR A 528 -1.66 -18.60 -32.79
C THR A 528 -2.27 -17.22 -32.93
N ALA A 529 -2.39 -16.51 -31.82
CA ALA A 529 -2.82 -15.12 -31.76
C ALA A 529 -1.82 -14.32 -30.92
N SER A 530 -1.60 -13.07 -31.28
CA SER A 530 -0.65 -12.18 -30.60
C SER A 530 -1.29 -10.83 -30.32
N VAL A 531 -1.11 -10.34 -29.11
CA VAL A 531 -1.56 -9.00 -28.69
C VAL A 531 -0.37 -8.27 -28.09
N ARG A 532 -0.16 -7.04 -28.56
CA ARG A 532 0.92 -6.18 -28.07
C ARG A 532 0.45 -5.47 -26.79
N THR A 533 1.36 -5.33 -25.82
CA THR A 533 1.18 -4.33 -24.75
C THR A 533 1.00 -2.92 -25.33
N ARG A 534 0.26 -2.07 -24.60
CA ARG A 534 0.00 -0.70 -25.05
C ARG A 534 1.31 0.07 -25.22
N GLY A 535 1.35 0.98 -26.21
CA GLY A 535 2.53 1.82 -26.46
C GLY A 535 2.83 2.80 -25.33
N ASP A 536 1.82 3.14 -24.53
CA ASP A 536 1.84 4.02 -23.37
C ASP A 536 1.57 3.27 -22.06
N GLU A 537 1.84 1.95 -22.02
CA GLU A 537 1.60 1.11 -20.84
C GLU A 537 2.29 1.68 -19.59
N PRO A 538 1.55 2.15 -18.56
CA PRO A 538 2.13 2.87 -17.43
C PRO A 538 3.15 2.05 -16.63
N ALA A 539 2.97 0.73 -16.54
CA ALA A 539 3.92 -0.18 -15.89
C ALA A 539 5.24 -0.31 -16.66
N LEU A 540 5.23 -0.07 -17.97
CA LEU A 540 6.40 -0.16 -18.85
C LEU A 540 7.01 1.20 -19.20
N ARG A 541 6.54 2.28 -18.56
CA ARG A 541 7.17 3.59 -18.63
C ARG A 541 8.51 3.56 -17.89
N PHE A 542 9.54 4.19 -18.45
CA PHE A 542 10.77 4.47 -17.71
C PHE A 542 10.43 5.28 -16.43
N PRO A 543 10.78 4.79 -15.23
CA PRO A 543 10.37 5.42 -13.98
C PRO A 543 11.03 6.80 -13.83
N LYS A 544 10.34 7.74 -13.17
CA LYS A 544 10.88 9.07 -12.90
C LYS A 544 11.92 8.99 -11.78
N GLY A 545 13.06 9.65 -11.98
CA GLY A 545 14.17 9.68 -11.04
C GLY A 545 15.49 9.87 -11.76
N ASN A 546 16.56 10.06 -10.99
CA ASN A 546 17.90 10.31 -11.48
C ASN A 546 18.81 9.12 -11.17
N LYS A 547 19.70 8.81 -12.11
CA LYS A 547 20.82 7.92 -11.85
C LYS A 547 21.97 8.70 -11.23
N GLU A 548 22.38 8.28 -10.05
CA GLU A 548 23.48 8.88 -9.29
C GLU A 548 24.66 7.91 -9.19
N LYS A 549 25.87 8.47 -9.08
CA LYS A 549 27.06 7.66 -8.86
C LYS A 549 27.06 7.12 -7.43
N ASN A 550 27.55 5.90 -7.27
CA ASN A 550 27.75 5.30 -5.97
C ASN A 550 29.07 4.52 -5.97
N ASP A 551 29.93 4.78 -4.99
CA ASP A 551 31.25 4.14 -4.89
C ASP A 551 31.21 2.86 -4.03
N THR A 552 30.09 2.56 -3.39
CA THR A 552 29.89 1.39 -2.51
C THR A 552 29.33 0.18 -3.27
N PHE A 553 28.39 0.40 -4.19
CA PHE A 553 27.74 -0.66 -4.95
C PHE A 553 27.80 -0.37 -6.45
N ASP A 554 28.23 -1.38 -7.21
CA ASP A 554 28.29 -1.32 -8.67
C ASP A 554 26.91 -1.01 -9.27
N GLY A 555 26.91 -0.20 -10.34
CA GLY A 555 25.70 0.18 -11.08
C GLY A 555 25.09 1.53 -10.69
N GLY A 556 25.55 2.14 -9.59
CA GLY A 556 25.06 3.43 -9.10
C GLY A 556 23.73 3.32 -8.34
N TRP A 557 23.15 4.46 -8.00
CA TRP A 557 21.87 4.58 -7.31
C TRP A 557 20.80 5.21 -8.20
N PHE A 558 19.53 4.86 -7.97
CA PHE A 558 18.39 5.52 -8.59
C PHE A 558 17.55 6.21 -7.52
N THR A 559 17.33 7.52 -7.68
CA THR A 559 16.61 8.32 -6.68
C THR A 559 15.11 8.04 -6.66
N GLY A 560 14.54 7.61 -7.78
CA GLY A 560 13.11 7.34 -7.94
C GLY A 560 12.66 6.05 -7.25
N ARG A 561 11.37 5.75 -7.41
CA ARG A 561 10.74 4.51 -6.92
C ARG A 561 10.27 3.69 -8.12
N VAL A 562 10.40 2.37 -8.01
CA VAL A 562 10.09 1.45 -9.12
C VAL A 562 8.98 0.49 -8.67
N PRO A 563 7.71 0.96 -8.59
CA PRO A 563 6.59 0.10 -8.25
C PRO A 563 6.29 -0.87 -9.40
N LEU A 564 6.14 -2.16 -9.09
CA LEU A 564 5.65 -3.15 -10.05
C LEU A 564 4.12 -3.07 -10.07
N THR A 565 3.57 -2.62 -11.19
CA THR A 565 2.13 -2.36 -11.36
C THR A 565 1.55 -3.24 -12.47
N SER A 566 0.25 -3.45 -12.43
CA SER A 566 -0.46 -4.40 -13.29
C SER A 566 -0.45 -3.95 -14.76
N ILE A 567 -0.25 -4.92 -15.64
CA ILE A 567 -0.50 -4.90 -17.08
C ILE A 567 -1.58 -5.95 -17.30
N ARG A 568 -2.66 -5.57 -18.00
CA ARG A 568 -3.73 -6.50 -18.37
C ARG A 568 -3.93 -6.51 -19.87
N VAL A 569 -3.91 -7.71 -20.44
CA VAL A 569 -4.19 -7.96 -21.85
C VAL A 569 -5.43 -8.86 -21.93
N LEU A 570 -6.47 -8.37 -22.59
CA LEU A 570 -7.77 -9.05 -22.60
C LEU A 570 -7.71 -10.30 -23.45
N LEU A 571 -8.29 -11.40 -22.97
CA LEU A 571 -8.37 -12.65 -23.72
C LEU A 571 -9.24 -12.48 -24.98
N SER A 572 -10.20 -11.56 -24.96
CA SER A 572 -11.03 -11.22 -26.12
C SER A 572 -10.28 -10.59 -27.28
N ASP A 573 -9.07 -10.06 -27.04
CA ASP A 573 -8.23 -9.46 -28.09
C ASP A 573 -7.48 -10.53 -28.91
N PHE A 574 -7.43 -11.78 -28.44
CA PHE A 574 -6.78 -12.89 -29.13
C PHE A 574 -7.75 -13.58 -30.09
N THR A 575 -7.80 -13.11 -31.34
CA THR A 575 -8.66 -13.70 -32.36
C THR A 575 -7.99 -14.89 -33.06
N GLY A 576 -8.74 -15.97 -33.31
CA GLY A 576 -8.27 -17.10 -34.14
C GLY A 576 -7.53 -18.21 -33.38
N VAL A 577 -7.67 -18.25 -32.05
CA VAL A 577 -7.24 -19.38 -31.20
C VAL A 577 -8.43 -19.92 -30.41
N ASP A 578 -8.42 -21.21 -30.08
CA ASP A 578 -9.44 -21.80 -29.19
C ASP A 578 -9.08 -21.61 -27.71
N PRO A 579 -9.79 -20.74 -26.95
CA PRO A 579 -9.52 -20.51 -25.53
C PRO A 579 -9.71 -21.75 -24.64
N SER A 580 -10.43 -22.78 -25.12
CA SER A 580 -10.59 -24.05 -24.39
C SER A 580 -9.45 -25.04 -24.60
N ALA A 581 -8.50 -24.70 -25.48
CA ALA A 581 -7.41 -25.56 -25.90
C ALA A 581 -6.08 -24.82 -26.00
N ILE A 582 -5.88 -23.74 -25.24
CA ILE A 582 -4.58 -23.06 -25.18
C ILE A 582 -3.54 -23.98 -24.53
N ARG A 583 -2.42 -24.17 -25.22
CA ARG A 583 -1.31 -25.01 -24.75
C ARG A 583 -0.06 -24.22 -24.39
N GLU A 584 0.06 -22.97 -24.85
CA GLU A 584 1.23 -22.15 -24.60
C GLU A 584 0.87 -20.67 -24.52
N ILE A 585 1.43 -19.98 -23.53
CA ILE A 585 1.43 -18.53 -23.38
C ILE A 585 2.88 -18.07 -23.46
N THR A 586 3.18 -17.11 -24.34
CA THR A 586 4.53 -16.58 -24.53
C THR A 586 4.57 -15.07 -24.31
N LEU A 587 5.50 -14.61 -23.48
CA LEU A 587 5.92 -13.22 -23.45
C LEU A 587 7.10 -13.07 -24.43
N LEU A 588 6.88 -12.33 -25.50
CA LEU A 588 7.83 -12.11 -26.59
C LEU A 588 8.34 -10.68 -26.55
N PHE A 589 9.60 -10.50 -26.18
CA PHE A 589 10.30 -9.23 -26.07
C PHE A 589 10.82 -8.78 -27.45
N ASP A 590 9.89 -8.40 -28.32
CA ASP A 590 10.14 -8.08 -29.73
C ASP A 590 9.91 -6.61 -30.10
N GLN A 591 9.26 -5.82 -29.24
CA GLN A 591 8.90 -4.42 -29.54
C GLN A 591 10.02 -3.42 -29.27
N SER A 592 11.16 -3.86 -28.74
CA SER A 592 12.36 -3.05 -28.60
C SER A 592 13.62 -3.85 -28.90
N ALA A 593 14.69 -3.14 -29.30
CA ALA A 593 15.95 -3.78 -29.66
C ALA A 593 16.63 -4.46 -28.46
N SER A 594 16.42 -3.95 -27.25
CA SER A 594 16.95 -4.50 -25.99
C SER A 594 16.13 -3.99 -24.81
N GLY A 595 16.25 -4.65 -23.67
CA GLY A 595 15.65 -4.16 -22.43
C GLY A 595 15.91 -5.05 -21.22
N SER A 596 15.48 -4.54 -20.07
CA SER A 596 15.47 -5.28 -18.79
C SER A 596 14.21 -4.90 -18.00
N LEU A 597 13.43 -5.90 -17.60
CA LEU A 597 12.21 -5.70 -16.81
C LEU A 597 12.28 -6.50 -15.50
N PHE A 598 11.76 -5.89 -14.44
CA PHE A 598 11.32 -6.62 -13.25
C PHE A 598 9.93 -7.17 -13.51
N ILE A 599 9.68 -8.44 -13.20
CA ILE A 599 8.36 -9.10 -13.31
C ILE A 599 8.11 -9.89 -12.03
N SER A 600 7.00 -9.63 -11.33
CA SER A 600 6.72 -10.30 -10.04
C SER A 600 5.67 -11.39 -10.12
N ASP A 601 4.85 -11.43 -11.15
CA ASP A 601 3.80 -12.43 -11.32
C ASP A 601 3.27 -12.44 -12.75
N ILE A 602 2.69 -13.57 -13.14
CA ILE A 602 1.91 -13.75 -14.36
C ILE A 602 0.75 -14.69 -14.02
N GLU A 603 -0.47 -14.19 -14.19
CA GLU A 603 -1.72 -14.87 -13.87
C GLU A 603 -2.73 -14.69 -15.00
N ILE A 604 -3.72 -15.57 -15.07
CA ILE A 604 -4.91 -15.40 -15.91
C ILE A 604 -6.06 -15.16 -14.94
N VAL A 605 -6.80 -14.08 -15.13
CA VAL A 605 -7.74 -13.53 -14.13
C VAL A 605 -9.11 -13.30 -14.75
N ARG A 606 -10.16 -13.28 -13.91
CA ARG A 606 -11.53 -13.06 -14.37
C ARG A 606 -12.26 -11.95 -13.65
#